data_AF-A0A953KCR5-F1
#
_entry.id   AF-A0A953KCR5-F1
#
_cell.length_a   1.000
_cell.length_b   1.000
_cell.length_c   1.000
_cell.angle_alpha   90.00
_cell.angle_beta   90.00
_cell.angle_gamma   90.00
#
_symmetry.space_group_name_H-M   'P 1'
#
loop_
_entity.id
_entity.type
_entity.pdbx_description
1 polymer ?
#
loop_
_entity_poly.entity_id
_entity_poly.type
_entity_poly.pdbx_seq_one_letter_code
_entity_poly.pdbx_strand_id
1 'polypeptide(L)'
;MGFKAHAIRRVCAAVLFSGYRLSQVLSNTEPNSTDRLSGESRLHAQAYQQQLLIERLRQLLPYAPTWIHGHLMLAELAMQQMDLATAYASAQAVLQLGKASSSMVFRAKLILGRCYLQRGSPEKAREYFEPLLQVREFENIAREELAASLIALGDYAGVISTLSTLPRQDLSQAALTALSYAQAKMN
;
A
#
# COMPACT_ATOMS: atom_id res chain seq x y z
N MET A 1 -21.35 3.71 -23.58
CA MET A 1 -20.08 3.11 -23.08
C MET A 1 -19.55 4.03 -21.98
N GLY A 2 -19.51 3.61 -20.71
CA GLY A 2 -19.09 4.52 -19.63
C GLY A 2 -19.20 3.99 -18.19
N PHE A 3 -19.92 2.89 -17.94
CA PHE A 3 -20.15 2.40 -16.57
C PHE A 3 -19.06 1.46 -16.01
N LYS A 4 -18.18 0.89 -16.85
CA LYS A 4 -17.17 -0.11 -16.40
C LYS A 4 -15.99 0.51 -15.62
N ALA A 5 -15.59 1.74 -15.92
CA ALA A 5 -14.46 2.40 -15.25
C ALA A 5 -14.78 2.81 -13.80
N HIS A 6 -16.06 3.00 -13.46
CA HIS A 6 -16.46 3.49 -12.14
C HIS A 6 -16.55 2.39 -11.08
N ALA A 7 -16.88 1.16 -11.49
CA ALA A 7 -16.93 -0.01 -10.60
C ALA A 7 -15.53 -0.48 -10.15
N ILE A 8 -14.54 -0.43 -11.06
CA ILE A 8 -13.15 -0.79 -10.76
C ILE A 8 -12.53 0.22 -9.76
N ARG A 9 -12.81 1.51 -9.93
CA ARG A 9 -12.41 2.55 -8.96
C ARG A 9 -12.99 2.34 -7.55
N ARG A 10 -14.23 1.81 -7.45
CA ARG A 10 -14.88 1.58 -6.14
C ARG A 10 -14.34 0.33 -5.44
N VAL A 11 -14.01 -0.72 -6.18
CA VAL A 11 -13.41 -1.94 -5.60
C VAL A 11 -11.94 -1.69 -5.24
N CYS A 12 -11.18 -0.98 -6.09
CA CYS A 12 -9.83 -0.53 -5.72
C CYS A 12 -9.87 0.40 -4.51
N ALA A 13 -10.80 1.36 -4.41
CA ALA A 13 -10.92 2.18 -3.20
C ALA A 13 -11.26 1.35 -1.95
N ALA A 14 -12.12 0.34 -2.03
CA ALA A 14 -12.44 -0.52 -0.89
C ALA A 14 -11.27 -1.42 -0.45
N VAL A 15 -10.43 -1.86 -1.40
CA VAL A 15 -9.21 -2.66 -1.16
C VAL A 15 -8.06 -1.77 -0.66
N LEU A 16 -7.98 -0.52 -1.10
CA LEU A 16 -6.91 0.43 -0.71
C LEU A 16 -7.20 1.17 0.61
N PHE A 17 -8.47 1.26 1.02
CA PHE A 17 -8.87 1.85 2.31
C PHE A 17 -8.98 0.83 3.46
N SER A 18 -8.75 -0.47 3.22
CA SER A 18 -8.85 -1.48 4.30
C SER A 18 -7.73 -1.40 5.34
N GLY A 19 -6.70 -0.56 5.11
CA GLY A 19 -5.72 -0.17 6.13
C GLY A 19 -6.13 1.01 7.00
N TYR A 20 -7.24 1.70 6.69
CA TYR A 20 -7.63 2.96 7.35
C TYR A 20 -9.02 2.96 7.99
N ARG A 21 -9.67 1.79 8.16
CA ARG A 21 -10.98 1.73 8.84
C ARG A 21 -11.20 0.48 9.68
N LEU A 22 -10.50 0.42 10.81
CA LEU A 22 -10.90 -0.39 11.96
C LEU A 22 -10.96 0.47 13.23
N SER A 23 -11.91 1.40 13.27
CA SER A 23 -12.30 2.05 14.52
C SER A 23 -13.81 2.28 14.66
N GLN A 24 -14.67 1.70 13.80
CA GLN A 24 -16.10 2.04 13.79
C GLN A 24 -17.09 0.88 13.89
N VAL A 25 -16.69 -0.36 14.15
CA VAL A 25 -17.69 -1.45 14.27
C VAL A 25 -17.42 -2.43 15.40
N LEU A 26 -17.02 -1.96 16.59
CA LEU A 26 -17.22 -2.74 17.84
C LEU A 26 -17.39 -1.80 19.04
N SER A 27 -18.61 -1.28 19.23
CA SER A 27 -19.25 -1.15 20.56
C SER A 27 -20.57 -0.38 20.45
N ASN A 28 -21.70 -1.09 20.53
CA ASN A 28 -22.99 -0.52 20.91
C ASN A 28 -22.99 -0.17 22.42
N THR A 29 -22.08 0.69 22.81
CA THR A 29 -22.06 1.38 24.11
C THR A 29 -21.63 2.80 23.80
N GLU A 30 -22.53 3.77 23.98
CA GLU A 30 -22.27 5.20 23.84
C GLU A 30 -20.89 5.56 24.43
N PRO A 31 -19.87 5.83 23.60
CA PRO A 31 -18.59 6.28 24.11
C PRO A 31 -18.77 7.73 24.55
N ASN A 32 -18.46 7.98 25.82
CA ASN A 32 -18.45 9.29 26.46
C ASN A 32 -17.84 10.34 25.51
N SER A 33 -18.53 11.47 25.30
CA SER A 33 -18.20 12.47 24.26
C SER A 33 -16.79 13.07 24.41
N THR A 34 -16.18 12.95 25.60
CA THR A 34 -14.81 13.34 25.90
C THR A 34 -13.74 12.44 25.27
N ASP A 35 -13.99 11.13 25.11
CA ASP A 35 -13.02 10.20 24.54
C ASP A 35 -12.90 10.36 23.01
N ARG A 36 -14.01 10.66 22.32
CA ARG A 36 -14.01 10.92 20.87
C ARG A 36 -13.20 12.15 20.48
N LEU A 37 -13.33 13.25 21.24
CA LEU A 37 -12.56 14.49 21.03
C LEU A 37 -11.05 14.26 21.22
N SER A 38 -10.67 13.38 22.15
CA SER A 38 -9.27 13.03 22.38
C SER A 38 -8.66 12.21 21.23
N GLY A 39 -9.44 11.34 20.59
CA GLY A 39 -9.01 10.54 19.44
C GLY A 39 -8.83 11.37 18.17
N GLU A 40 -9.79 12.22 17.84
CA GLU A 40 -9.72 13.09 16.66
C GLU A 40 -8.57 14.10 16.77
N SER A 41 -8.38 14.70 17.95
CA SER A 41 -7.26 15.61 18.21
C SER A 41 -5.91 14.93 18.01
N ARG A 42 -5.77 13.64 18.40
CA ARG A 42 -4.54 12.86 18.18
C ARG A 42 -4.31 12.54 16.71
N LEU A 43 -5.36 12.18 15.97
CA LEU A 43 -5.27 11.91 14.54
C LEU A 43 -4.87 13.16 13.74
N HIS A 44 -5.46 14.31 14.07
CA HIS A 44 -5.09 15.59 13.46
C HIS A 44 -3.64 15.99 13.81
N ALA A 45 -3.25 15.83 15.08
CA ALA A 45 -1.86 16.09 15.49
C ALA A 45 -0.88 15.17 14.76
N GLN A 46 -1.19 13.88 14.61
CA GLN A 46 -0.34 12.93 13.89
C GLN A 46 -0.21 13.29 12.40
N ALA A 47 -1.33 13.59 11.73
CA ALA A 47 -1.32 14.00 10.32
C ALA A 47 -0.51 15.30 10.13
N TYR A 48 -0.65 16.26 11.04
CA TYR A 48 0.14 17.49 11.03
C TYR A 48 1.64 17.22 11.19
N GLN A 49 2.03 16.36 12.14
CA GLN A 49 3.42 15.97 12.36
C GLN A 49 4.01 15.26 11.13
N GLN A 50 3.23 14.40 10.47
CA GLN A 50 3.64 13.76 9.22
C GLN A 50 3.86 14.78 8.10
N GLN A 51 2.96 15.75 7.94
CA GLN A 51 3.11 16.80 6.93
C GLN A 51 4.38 17.62 7.15
N LEU A 52 4.63 18.02 8.40
CA LEU A 52 5.83 18.77 8.77
C LEU A 52 7.11 17.97 8.47
N LEU A 53 7.10 16.67 8.74
CA LEU A 53 8.24 15.80 8.47
C LEU A 53 8.50 15.65 6.97
N ILE A 54 7.46 15.50 6.14
CA ILE A 54 7.61 15.46 4.67
C ILE A 54 8.27 16.73 4.16
N GLU A 55 7.78 17.91 4.59
CA GLU A 55 8.35 19.19 4.18
C GLU A 55 9.81 19.33 4.62
N ARG A 56 10.13 18.90 5.85
CA ARG A 56 11.50 18.89 6.34
C ARG A 56 12.41 17.97 5.52
N LEU A 57 11.94 16.77 5.17
CA LEU A 57 12.69 15.84 4.32
C LEU A 57 12.93 16.42 2.92
N ARG A 58 11.91 17.06 2.31
CA ARG A 58 12.04 17.74 1.01
C ARG A 58 13.08 18.85 1.02
N GLN A 59 13.21 19.58 2.12
CA GLN A 59 14.21 20.63 2.27
C GLN A 59 15.62 20.08 2.53
N LEU A 60 15.74 18.94 3.22
CA LEU A 60 17.04 18.38 3.62
C LEU A 60 17.69 17.52 2.53
N LEU A 61 16.91 16.73 1.79
CA LEU A 61 17.44 15.79 0.81
C LEU A 61 18.27 16.43 -0.32
N PRO A 62 18.02 17.66 -0.79
CA PRO A 62 18.92 18.35 -1.72
C PRO A 62 20.35 18.52 -1.17
N TYR A 63 20.51 18.68 0.14
CA TYR A 63 21.82 18.82 0.81
C TYR A 63 22.42 17.49 1.25
N ALA A 64 21.60 16.45 1.35
CA ALA A 64 22.01 15.10 1.73
C ALA A 64 21.47 14.05 0.73
N PRO A 65 21.82 14.12 -0.57
CA PRO A 65 21.19 13.30 -1.60
C PRO A 65 21.50 11.80 -1.45
N THR A 66 22.55 11.44 -0.71
CA THR A 66 22.93 10.05 -0.43
C THR A 66 22.31 9.50 0.84
N TRP A 67 21.44 10.24 1.52
CA TRP A 67 20.80 9.79 2.75
C TRP A 67 19.64 8.83 2.45
N ILE A 68 19.99 7.55 2.32
CA ILE A 68 19.06 6.46 1.95
C ILE A 68 17.84 6.40 2.87
N HIS A 69 18.05 6.53 4.18
CA HIS A 69 16.95 6.47 5.14
C HIS A 69 15.96 7.63 4.96
N GLY A 70 16.46 8.83 4.67
CA GLY A 70 15.62 10.00 4.38
C GLY A 70 14.78 9.81 3.12
N HIS A 71 15.36 9.26 2.06
CA HIS A 71 14.61 8.91 0.84
C HIS A 71 13.55 7.84 1.09
N LEU A 72 13.86 6.79 1.84
CA LEU A 72 12.88 5.75 2.16
C LEU A 72 11.74 6.29 3.03
N MET A 73 12.06 7.08 4.06
CA MET A 73 11.04 7.73 4.90
C MET A 73 10.14 8.65 4.09
N LEU A 74 10.72 9.47 3.20
CA LEU A 74 9.93 10.35 2.34
C LEU A 74 9.04 9.53 1.40
N ALA A 75 9.54 8.42 0.85
CA ALA A 75 8.76 7.55 -0.02
C ALA A 75 7.52 6.98 0.70
N GLU A 76 7.69 6.51 1.94
CA GLU A 76 6.63 5.92 2.74
C GLU A 76 5.57 6.93 3.15
N LEU A 77 6.00 8.09 3.64
CA LEU A 77 5.09 9.16 4.04
C LEU A 77 4.34 9.73 2.82
N ALA A 78 5.03 9.92 1.69
CA ALA A 78 4.39 10.34 0.46
C ALA A 78 3.38 9.31 -0.06
N MET A 79 3.67 8.02 0.05
CA MET A 79 2.74 6.95 -0.32
C MET A 79 1.48 6.97 0.56
N GLN A 80 1.63 7.21 1.87
CA GLN A 80 0.48 7.37 2.79
C GLN A 80 -0.43 8.55 2.39
N GLN A 81 0.15 9.61 1.83
CA GLN A 81 -0.58 10.79 1.35
C GLN A 81 -1.05 10.69 -0.11
N MET A 82 -0.84 9.54 -0.77
CA MET A 82 -1.11 9.35 -2.19
C MET A 82 -0.37 10.34 -3.11
N ASP A 83 0.73 10.93 -2.63
CA ASP A 83 1.67 11.69 -3.47
C ASP A 83 2.56 10.70 -4.22
N LEU A 84 2.00 10.11 -5.27
CA LEU A 84 2.64 9.05 -6.06
C LEU A 84 3.93 9.53 -6.74
N ALA A 85 4.04 10.81 -7.06
CA ALA A 85 5.22 11.37 -7.72
C ALA A 85 6.39 11.41 -6.75
N THR A 86 6.19 11.97 -5.55
CA THR A 86 7.22 12.02 -4.51
C THR A 86 7.57 10.61 -4.02
N ALA A 87 6.58 9.74 -3.83
CA ALA A 87 6.78 8.36 -3.41
C ALA A 87 7.66 7.60 -4.39
N TYR A 88 7.34 7.68 -5.69
CA TYR A 88 8.09 7.03 -6.75
C TYR A 88 9.54 7.55 -6.82
N ALA A 89 9.74 8.86 -6.88
CA ALA A 89 11.07 9.44 -7.02
C ALA A 89 11.99 9.08 -5.84
N SER A 90 11.46 9.14 -4.62
CA SER A 90 12.21 8.85 -3.40
C SER A 90 12.52 7.36 -3.26
N ALA A 91 11.57 6.46 -3.58
CA ALA A 91 11.81 5.02 -3.59
C ALA A 91 12.82 4.63 -4.69
N GLN A 92 12.77 5.27 -5.85
CA GLN A 92 13.75 5.04 -6.92
C GLN A 92 15.16 5.47 -6.49
N ALA A 93 15.30 6.57 -5.76
CA ALA A 93 16.58 7.01 -5.20
C ALA A 93 17.19 5.95 -4.27
N VAL A 94 16.40 5.29 -3.42
CA VAL A 94 16.88 4.19 -2.56
C VAL A 94 17.54 3.08 -3.37
N LEU A 95 16.94 2.69 -4.51
CA LEU A 95 17.49 1.64 -5.37
C LEU A 95 18.75 2.09 -6.12
N GLN A 96 18.83 3.36 -6.50
CA GLN A 96 19.98 3.92 -7.25
C GLN A 96 21.21 4.13 -6.37
N LEU A 97 21.04 4.41 -5.07
CA LEU A 97 22.15 4.68 -4.16
C LEU A 97 23.00 3.45 -3.83
N GLY A 98 22.52 2.24 -4.12
CA GLY A 98 23.29 0.97 -4.12
C GLY A 98 23.84 0.48 -2.77
N LYS A 99 23.83 1.32 -1.72
CA LYS A 99 24.34 1.01 -0.36
C LYS A 99 23.21 0.70 0.64
N ALA A 100 21.99 0.51 0.15
CA ALA A 100 20.84 0.21 0.99
C ALA A 100 20.92 -1.23 1.52
N SER A 101 20.51 -1.45 2.76
CA SER A 101 20.30 -2.82 3.26
C SER A 101 19.20 -3.52 2.47
N SER A 102 19.25 -4.85 2.40
CA SER A 102 18.25 -5.63 1.65
C SER A 102 16.82 -5.32 2.08
N SER A 103 16.57 -5.14 3.39
CA SER A 103 15.25 -4.75 3.91
C SER A 103 14.78 -3.38 3.36
N MET A 104 15.66 -2.38 3.30
CA MET A 104 15.32 -1.07 2.70
C MET A 104 15.05 -1.18 1.21
N VAL A 105 15.82 -2.01 0.49
CA VAL A 105 15.60 -2.30 -0.93
C VAL A 105 14.23 -2.94 -1.15
N PHE A 106 13.84 -3.90 -0.32
CA PHE A 106 12.53 -4.56 -0.41
C PHE A 106 11.37 -3.60 -0.14
N ARG A 107 11.49 -2.76 0.89
CA ARG A 107 10.50 -1.69 1.16
C ARG A 107 10.38 -0.70 0.00
N ALA A 108 11.50 -0.27 -0.58
CA ALA A 108 11.48 0.62 -1.75
C ALA A 108 10.82 -0.05 -2.97
N LYS A 109 11.11 -1.34 -3.24
CA LYS A 109 10.44 -2.10 -4.31
C LYS A 109 8.94 -2.22 -4.07
N LEU A 110 8.51 -2.51 -2.84
CA LEU A 110 7.10 -2.55 -2.47
C LEU A 110 6.39 -1.22 -2.78
N ILE A 111 7.01 -0.08 -2.42
CA ILE A 111 6.46 1.25 -2.72
C ILE A 111 6.40 1.49 -4.24
N LEU A 112 7.44 1.15 -4.99
CA LEU A 112 7.43 1.31 -6.45
C LEU A 112 6.34 0.47 -7.12
N GLY A 113 6.16 -0.79 -6.69
CA GLY A 113 5.08 -1.63 -7.18
C GLY A 113 3.71 -1.01 -6.92
N ARG A 114 3.48 -0.50 -5.70
CA ARG A 114 2.25 0.23 -5.35
C ARG A 114 2.06 1.47 -6.22
N CYS A 115 3.10 2.26 -6.44
CA CYS A 115 3.04 3.43 -7.32
C CYS A 115 2.63 3.04 -8.76
N TYR A 116 3.18 1.96 -9.32
CA TYR A 116 2.77 1.47 -10.64
C TYR A 116 1.33 1.00 -10.67
N LEU A 117 0.88 0.28 -9.64
CA LEU A 117 -0.50 -0.18 -9.55
C LEU A 117 -1.48 1.00 -9.51
N GLN A 118 -1.20 2.02 -8.68
CA GLN A 118 -2.03 3.24 -8.60
C GLN A 118 -2.04 4.05 -9.89
N ARG A 119 -0.96 3.99 -10.68
CA ARG A 119 -0.86 4.66 -11.98
C ARG A 119 -1.50 3.86 -13.12
N GLY A 120 -2.09 2.70 -12.83
CA GLY A 120 -2.74 1.84 -13.82
C GLY A 120 -1.76 1.06 -14.68
N SER A 121 -0.57 0.73 -14.15
CA SER A 121 0.43 -0.14 -14.80
C SER A 121 0.63 -1.42 -13.99
N PRO A 122 -0.40 -2.30 -13.90
CA PRO A 122 -0.35 -3.49 -13.04
C PRO A 122 0.70 -4.52 -13.49
N GLU A 123 1.09 -4.55 -14.76
CA GLU A 123 2.18 -5.41 -15.26
C GLU A 123 3.50 -5.04 -14.61
N LYS A 124 3.82 -3.74 -14.59
CA LYS A 124 5.03 -3.23 -13.92
C LYS A 124 4.95 -3.44 -12.43
N ALA A 125 3.78 -3.26 -11.81
CA ALA A 125 3.61 -3.51 -10.39
C ALA A 125 4.01 -4.96 -10.04
N ARG A 126 3.58 -5.93 -10.87
CA ARG A 126 3.92 -7.35 -10.72
C ARG A 126 5.43 -7.59 -10.71
N GLU A 127 6.19 -6.96 -11.61
CA GLU A 127 7.66 -7.07 -11.67
C GLU A 127 8.34 -6.64 -10.35
N TYR A 128 7.77 -5.69 -9.62
CA TYR A 128 8.31 -5.26 -8.33
C TYR A 128 7.87 -6.16 -7.16
N PHE A 129 6.71 -6.82 -7.25
CA PHE A 129 6.18 -7.68 -6.20
C PHE A 129 6.68 -9.12 -6.26
N GLU A 130 6.88 -9.69 -7.46
CA GLU A 130 7.34 -11.07 -7.62
C GLU A 130 8.63 -11.39 -6.84
N PRO A 131 9.69 -10.55 -6.88
CA PRO A 131 10.91 -10.84 -6.13
C PRO A 131 10.70 -10.84 -4.61
N LEU A 132 9.67 -10.16 -4.11
CA LEU A 132 9.37 -10.07 -2.68
C LEU A 132 8.74 -11.36 -2.13
N LEU A 133 8.19 -12.22 -2.99
CA LEU A 133 7.68 -13.54 -2.60
C LEU A 133 8.77 -14.46 -2.04
N GLN A 134 10.04 -14.22 -2.41
CA GLN A 134 11.18 -14.99 -1.92
C GLN A 134 11.69 -14.49 -0.55
N VAL A 135 11.11 -13.42 -0.01
CA VAL A 135 11.52 -12.80 1.24
C VAL A 135 10.44 -13.04 2.29
N ARG A 136 10.70 -13.95 3.23
CA ARG A 136 9.71 -14.39 4.25
C ARG A 136 9.00 -13.24 4.98
N GLU A 137 9.72 -12.16 5.29
CA GLU A 137 9.14 -10.97 5.96
C GLU A 137 8.11 -10.24 5.10
N PHE A 138 8.25 -10.30 3.77
CA PHE A 138 7.37 -9.62 2.81
C PHE A 138 6.44 -10.58 2.07
N GLU A 139 6.56 -11.89 2.24
CA GLU A 139 5.87 -12.91 1.45
C GLU A 139 4.34 -12.70 1.44
N ASN A 140 3.74 -12.48 2.61
CA ASN A 140 2.30 -12.27 2.71
C ASN A 140 1.88 -10.97 2.03
N ILE A 141 2.57 -9.86 2.34
CA ILE A 141 2.30 -8.55 1.74
C ILE A 141 2.45 -8.63 0.20
N ALA A 142 3.50 -9.27 -0.28
CA ALA A 142 3.78 -9.44 -1.69
C ALA A 142 2.70 -10.26 -2.40
N ARG A 143 2.18 -11.33 -1.77
CA ARG A 143 1.05 -12.10 -2.32
C ARG A 143 -0.21 -11.24 -2.45
N GLU A 144 -0.51 -10.42 -1.46
CA GLU A 144 -1.70 -9.55 -1.50
C GLU A 144 -1.58 -8.46 -2.59
N GLU A 145 -0.42 -7.82 -2.68
CA GLU A 145 -0.16 -6.79 -3.69
C GLU A 145 -0.10 -7.37 -5.11
N LEU A 146 0.43 -8.59 -5.25
CA LEU A 146 0.41 -9.32 -6.51
C LEU A 146 -1.02 -9.71 -6.88
N ALA A 147 -1.84 -10.17 -5.93
CA ALA A 147 -3.26 -10.43 -6.17
C ALA A 147 -4.01 -9.17 -6.62
N ALA A 148 -3.74 -8.01 -6.02
CA ALA A 148 -4.31 -6.74 -6.48
C ALA A 148 -3.90 -6.40 -7.92
N SER A 149 -2.64 -6.67 -8.28
CA SER A 149 -2.13 -6.50 -9.65
C SER A 149 -2.82 -7.45 -10.63
N LEU A 150 -3.01 -8.73 -10.25
CA LEU A 150 -3.69 -9.73 -11.07
C LEU A 150 -5.18 -9.40 -11.27
N ILE A 151 -5.87 -8.88 -10.25
CA ILE A 151 -7.24 -8.37 -10.39
C ILE A 151 -7.30 -7.26 -11.43
N ALA A 152 -6.36 -6.31 -11.37
CA ALA A 152 -6.30 -5.20 -12.33
C ALA A 152 -6.03 -5.68 -13.77
N LEU A 153 -5.30 -6.79 -13.93
CA LEU A 153 -5.07 -7.47 -15.21
C LEU A 153 -6.26 -8.33 -15.67
N GLY A 154 -7.23 -8.61 -14.78
CA GLY A 154 -8.32 -9.55 -15.05
C GLY A 154 -7.92 -11.02 -14.95
N ASP A 155 -6.74 -11.34 -14.41
CA ASP A 155 -6.27 -12.70 -14.20
C ASP A 155 -6.80 -13.27 -12.88
N TYR A 156 -8.08 -13.64 -12.89
CA TYR A 156 -8.76 -14.18 -11.71
C TYR A 156 -8.24 -15.57 -11.30
N ALA A 157 -7.78 -16.38 -12.27
CA ALA A 157 -7.17 -17.67 -11.98
C ALA A 157 -5.86 -17.51 -11.19
N GLY A 158 -5.03 -16.56 -11.62
CA GLY A 158 -3.81 -16.16 -10.92
C GLY A 158 -4.09 -15.72 -9.48
N VAL A 159 -5.13 -14.91 -9.25
CA VAL A 159 -5.53 -14.45 -7.91
C VAL A 159 -5.83 -15.64 -6.99
N ILE A 160 -6.66 -16.58 -7.45
CA ILE A 160 -7.03 -17.76 -6.67
C ILE A 160 -5.79 -18.61 -6.37
N SER A 161 -4.95 -18.88 -7.37
CA SER A 161 -3.73 -19.67 -7.19
C SER A 161 -2.76 -19.02 -6.20
N THR A 162 -2.66 -17.69 -6.19
CA THR A 162 -1.76 -16.94 -5.30
C THR A 162 -2.28 -16.94 -3.86
N LEU A 163 -3.55 -16.59 -3.66
CA LEU A 163 -4.10 -16.38 -2.32
C LEU A 163 -4.56 -17.67 -1.62
N SER A 164 -4.91 -18.72 -2.37
CA SER A 164 -5.33 -20.01 -1.79
C SER A 164 -4.21 -20.76 -1.08
N THR A 165 -2.95 -20.40 -1.35
CA THR A 165 -1.77 -20.98 -0.67
C THR A 165 -1.63 -20.51 0.78
N LEU A 166 -2.28 -19.41 1.14
CA LEU A 166 -2.26 -18.84 2.49
C LEU A 166 -3.45 -19.34 3.31
N PRO A 167 -3.26 -19.65 4.61
CA PRO A 167 -4.38 -19.94 5.48
C PRO A 167 -5.22 -18.67 5.64
N ARG A 168 -6.55 -18.82 5.69
CA ARG A 168 -7.49 -17.67 5.73
C ARG A 168 -7.24 -16.69 6.88
N GLN A 169 -6.66 -17.15 7.99
CA GLN A 169 -6.35 -16.31 9.14
C GLN A 169 -5.18 -15.34 8.89
N ASP A 170 -4.31 -15.65 7.92
CA ASP A 170 -3.14 -14.83 7.57
C ASP A 170 -3.46 -13.82 6.45
N LEU A 171 -4.62 -13.96 5.81
CA LEU A 171 -5.09 -13.06 4.76
C LEU A 171 -5.71 -11.80 5.36
N SER A 172 -5.33 -10.65 4.84
CA SER A 172 -6.04 -9.41 5.14
C SER A 172 -7.49 -9.45 4.63
N GLN A 173 -8.34 -8.59 5.19
CA GLN A 173 -9.72 -8.46 4.71
C GLN A 173 -9.78 -8.10 3.21
N ALA A 174 -8.83 -7.32 2.72
CA ALA A 174 -8.67 -6.99 1.30
C ALA A 174 -8.35 -8.23 0.46
N ALA A 175 -7.49 -9.12 0.95
CA ALA A 175 -7.16 -10.35 0.25
C ALA A 175 -8.34 -11.34 0.24
N LEU A 176 -9.11 -11.41 1.33
CA LEU A 176 -10.33 -12.23 1.39
C LEU A 176 -11.40 -11.75 0.40
N THR A 177 -11.59 -10.43 0.26
CA THR A 177 -12.53 -9.86 -0.73
C THR A 177 -12.01 -10.02 -2.16
N ALA A 178 -10.71 -9.89 -2.37
CA ALA A 178 -10.07 -10.18 -3.65
C ALA A 178 -10.30 -11.64 -4.09
N LEU A 179 -10.11 -12.59 -3.16
CA LEU A 179 -10.32 -14.01 -3.42
C LEU A 179 -11.77 -14.33 -3.76
N SER A 180 -12.73 -13.83 -2.96
CA SER A 180 -14.16 -14.07 -3.22
C SER A 180 -14.62 -13.43 -4.52
N TYR A 181 -14.10 -12.24 -4.84
CA TYR A 181 -14.37 -11.56 -6.10
C TYR A 181 -13.86 -12.35 -7.31
N ALA A 182 -12.64 -12.88 -7.24
CA ALA A 182 -12.06 -13.70 -8.30
C ALA A 182 -12.86 -15.00 -8.51
N GLN A 183 -13.26 -15.67 -7.42
CA GLN A 183 -14.10 -16.87 -7.48
C GLN A 183 -15.46 -16.60 -8.15
N ALA A 184 -16.11 -15.48 -7.81
CA ALA A 184 -17.39 -15.10 -8.42
C ALA A 184 -17.28 -14.74 -9.90
N LYS A 185 -16.09 -14.38 -10.40
CA LYS A 185 -15.86 -14.05 -11.81
C LYS A 185 -15.57 -15.25 -12.70
N MET A 186 -15.20 -16.39 -12.10
CA MET A 186 -14.92 -17.63 -12.82
C MET A 186 -16.14 -18.55 -12.94
N ASN A 187 -17.19 -18.29 -12.16
CA ASN A 187 -18.49 -18.96 -12.25
C ASN A 187 -19.43 -18.19 -13.18
#